data_AF-M0L333-F1
#
_entry.id   AF-M0L333-F1
#
_cell.length_a   1.000
_cell.length_b   1.000
_cell.length_c   1.000
_cell.angle_alpha   90.00
_cell.angle_beta   90.00
_cell.angle_gamma   90.00
#
_symmetry.space_group_name_H-M   'P 1'
#
loop_
_entity.id
_entity.type
_entity.pdbx_description
1 polymer ?
#
loop_
_entity_poly.entity_id
_entity_poly.type
_entity_poly.pdbx_seq_one_letter_code
_entity_poly.pdbx_strand_id
1 'polypeptide(L)'
;MVHGLGIVAKRLGRRTPDDYIDDGDQPPDSVYDHYTIDEYAERLEVVHEALGTKQFHLYGQSWGGRLALKYVPSYPDNVAPVTLADASVDIQRGAETM
;
A
#
# COMPACT_ATOMS: atom_id res chain seq x y z
N MET A 1 6.43 10.64 0.29
CA MET A 1 5.49 10.85 -0.84
C MET A 1 4.90 9.51 -1.26
N VAL A 2 3.73 9.15 -0.72
CA VAL A 2 2.94 7.97 -1.10
C VAL A 2 1.71 8.41 -1.92
N HIS A 3 1.90 9.31 -2.88
CA HIS A 3 0.80 9.91 -3.67
C HIS A 3 0.11 8.94 -4.66
N GLY A 4 0.57 7.69 -4.78
CA GLY A 4 0.18 6.80 -5.88
C GLY A 4 -1.13 6.02 -5.71
N LEU A 5 -1.64 5.88 -4.49
CA LEU A 5 -2.69 4.90 -4.18
C LEU A 5 -4.05 5.52 -3.79
N GLY A 6 -4.15 6.86 -3.70
CA GLY A 6 -5.39 7.59 -3.43
C GLY A 6 -6.28 7.85 -4.65
N ILE A 7 -5.86 7.46 -5.86
CA ILE A 7 -6.56 7.78 -7.12
C ILE A 7 -7.99 7.22 -7.14
N VAL A 8 -8.20 6.02 -6.59
CA VAL A 8 -9.53 5.39 -6.54
C VAL A 8 -10.43 6.06 -5.52
N ALA A 9 -9.92 6.36 -4.32
CA ALA A 9 -10.67 7.07 -3.28
C ALA A 9 -11.12 8.45 -3.75
N LYS A 10 -10.23 9.21 -4.39
CA LYS A 10 -10.52 10.52 -4.99
C LYS A 10 -11.60 10.45 -6.07
N ARG A 11 -11.62 9.36 -6.87
CA ARG A 11 -12.64 9.13 -7.90
C ARG A 11 -14.00 8.74 -7.35
N LEU A 12 -14.05 8.21 -6.12
CA LEU A 12 -15.28 7.89 -5.38
C LEU A 12 -15.75 9.05 -4.48
N GLY A 13 -15.10 10.22 -4.54
CA GLY A 13 -15.41 11.37 -3.70
C GLY A 13 -15.09 11.15 -2.20
N ARG A 14 -14.24 10.17 -1.88
CA ARG A 14 -13.81 9.88 -0.51
C ARG A 14 -12.46 10.52 -0.24
N ARG A 15 -12.32 11.15 0.93
CA ARG A 15 -11.01 11.60 1.43
C ARG A 15 -10.18 10.40 1.87
N THR A 16 -8.87 10.51 1.66
CA THR A 16 -7.84 9.59 2.12
C THR A 16 -7.25 10.09 3.43
N PRO A 17 -6.59 9.24 4.25
CA PRO A 17 -5.86 9.70 5.43
C PRO A 17 -4.88 10.83 5.10
N ASP A 18 -4.21 10.74 3.95
CA ASP A 18 -3.27 11.77 3.49
C ASP A 18 -3.97 13.11 3.24
N ASP A 19 -5.20 13.12 2.69
CA ASP A 19 -5.96 14.37 2.46
C ASP A 19 -6.27 15.09 3.78
N TYR A 20 -6.61 14.35 4.84
CA TYR A 20 -6.83 14.95 6.18
C TYR A 20 -5.52 15.50 6.76
N ILE A 21 -4.43 14.73 6.64
CA ILE A 21 -3.11 15.14 7.15
C ILE A 21 -2.62 16.41 6.42
N ASP A 22 -2.79 16.48 5.10
CA ASP A 22 -2.43 17.64 4.28
C ASP A 22 -3.25 18.89 4.64
N ASP A 23 -4.53 18.71 4.99
CA ASP A 23 -5.41 19.77 5.48
C ASP A 23 -5.07 20.20 6.94
N GLY A 24 -4.22 19.44 7.64
CA GLY A 24 -3.88 19.65 9.06
C GLY A 24 -4.94 19.11 10.03
N ASP A 25 -5.85 18.27 9.55
CA ASP A 25 -6.91 17.63 10.32
C ASP A 25 -6.50 16.21 10.76
N GLN A 26 -7.01 15.78 11.91
CA GLN A 26 -6.91 14.37 12.31
C GLN A 26 -7.93 13.54 11.52
N PRO A 27 -7.52 12.44 10.86
CA PRO A 27 -8.44 11.60 10.12
C PRO A 27 -9.36 10.81 11.09
N PRO A 28 -10.67 10.70 10.83
CA PRO A 28 -11.56 9.88 11.66
C PRO A 28 -11.24 8.39 11.46
N ASP A 29 -11.33 7.57 12.52
CA ASP A 29 -10.93 6.15 12.50
C ASP A 29 -11.50 5.35 11.31
N SER A 30 -12.76 5.62 10.94
CA SER A 30 -13.43 4.97 9.80
C SER A 30 -12.74 5.17 8.46
N VAL A 31 -11.87 6.17 8.33
CA VAL A 31 -11.08 6.37 7.10
C VAL A 31 -10.06 5.24 6.93
N TYR A 32 -9.56 4.64 8.01
CA TYR A 32 -8.53 3.60 7.94
C TYR A 32 -9.10 2.21 7.62
N ASP A 33 -10.41 2.01 7.77
CA ASP A 33 -11.12 0.74 7.47
C ASP A 33 -10.95 0.27 6.00
N HIS A 34 -10.53 1.17 5.10
CA HIS A 34 -10.33 0.91 3.66
C HIS A 34 -8.88 1.11 3.18
N TYR A 35 -7.96 1.28 4.13
CA TYR A 35 -6.52 1.55 3.93
C TYR A 35 -5.68 0.46 4.59
N THR A 36 -6.15 -0.78 4.50
CA THR A 36 -5.39 -1.92 5.00
C THR A 36 -4.32 -2.36 3.99
N ILE A 37 -3.24 -2.95 4.50
CA ILE A 37 -2.16 -3.45 3.64
C ILE A 37 -2.65 -4.57 2.70
N ASP A 38 -3.67 -5.32 3.14
CA ASP A 38 -4.27 -6.43 2.41
C ASP A 38 -5.07 -5.93 1.20
N GLU A 39 -5.97 -4.96 1.40
CA GLU A 39 -6.72 -4.35 0.29
C GLU A 39 -5.79 -3.70 -0.73
N TYR A 40 -4.67 -3.12 -0.30
CA TYR A 40 -3.70 -2.55 -1.22
C TYR A 40 -2.94 -3.60 -2.02
N ALA A 41 -2.65 -4.77 -1.44
CA ALA A 41 -2.05 -5.88 -2.18
C ALA A 41 -3.03 -6.42 -3.24
N GLU A 42 -4.32 -6.54 -2.90
CA GLU A 42 -5.36 -6.93 -3.86
C GLU A 42 -5.51 -5.90 -4.99
N ARG A 43 -5.51 -4.60 -4.67
CA ARG A 43 -5.56 -3.54 -5.68
C ARG A 43 -4.34 -3.58 -6.61
N LEU A 44 -3.15 -3.86 -6.07
CA LEU A 44 -1.94 -4.04 -6.88
C LEU A 44 -2.09 -5.25 -7.81
N GLU A 45 -2.70 -6.35 -7.35
CA GLU A 45 -2.96 -7.51 -8.20
C GLU A 45 -3.91 -7.17 -9.35
N VAL A 46 -5.00 -6.45 -9.08
CA VAL A 46 -5.93 -6.00 -10.14
C VAL A 46 -5.22 -5.16 -11.21
N VAL A 47 -4.29 -4.30 -10.80
CA VAL A 47 -3.47 -3.53 -11.75
C VAL A 47 -2.54 -4.44 -12.55
N HIS A 48 -1.90 -5.40 -11.90
CA HIS A 48 -1.02 -6.37 -12.56
C HIS A 48 -1.78 -7.21 -13.60
N GLU A 49 -2.94 -7.76 -13.23
CA GLU A 49 -3.82 -8.51 -14.15
C GLU A 49 -4.23 -7.67 -15.36
N ALA A 50 -4.60 -6.40 -15.13
CA ALA A 50 -4.99 -5.49 -16.20
C ALA A 50 -3.83 -5.14 -17.15
N LEU A 51 -2.58 -5.18 -16.67
CA LEU A 51 -1.39 -5.00 -17.51
C LEU A 51 -1.07 -6.24 -18.35
N GLY A 52 -1.59 -7.42 -17.98
CA GLY A 52 -1.42 -8.66 -18.74
C GLY A 52 0.02 -9.17 -18.82
N THR A 53 0.90 -8.68 -17.96
CA THR A 53 2.29 -9.13 -17.87
C THR A 53 2.37 -10.43 -17.07
N LYS A 54 3.28 -11.33 -17.44
CA LYS A 54 3.48 -12.57 -16.67
C LYS A 54 4.18 -12.32 -15.33
N GLN A 55 5.17 -11.43 -15.33
CA GLN A 55 5.94 -11.05 -14.14
C GLN A 55 6.35 -9.59 -14.24
N PHE A 56 6.59 -8.96 -13.09
CA PHE A 56 7.14 -7.61 -13.02
C PHE A 56 8.21 -7.48 -11.92
N HIS A 57 8.98 -6.40 -11.99
CA HIS A 57 9.93 -6.02 -10.96
C HIS A 57 9.21 -5.12 -9.94
N LEU A 58 9.22 -5.50 -8.67
CA LEU A 58 8.54 -4.74 -7.63
C LEU A 58 9.54 -3.86 -6.87
N TYR A 59 9.29 -2.56 -6.86
CA TYR A 59 10.07 -1.59 -6.09
C TYR A 59 9.22 -1.04 -4.93
N GLY A 60 9.65 -1.26 -3.70
CA GLY A 60 8.97 -0.78 -2.49
C GLY A 60 9.83 0.21 -1.71
N GLN A 61 9.34 1.45 -1.55
CA GLN A 61 9.98 2.50 -0.76
C GLN A 61 9.08 2.92 0.40
N SER A 62 9.65 3.14 1.59
CA SER A 62 8.89 3.51 2.80
C SER A 62 7.73 2.53 3.05
N TRP A 63 6.49 3.01 3.18
CA TRP A 63 5.29 2.17 3.32
C TRP A 63 5.11 1.19 2.15
N GLY A 64 5.55 1.55 0.94
CA GLY A 64 5.55 0.65 -0.22
C GLY A 64 6.40 -0.61 0.00
N GLY A 65 7.36 -0.58 0.93
CA GLY A 65 8.06 -1.77 1.40
C GLY A 65 7.16 -2.75 2.16
N ARG A 66 6.24 -2.27 3.01
CA ARG A 66 5.23 -3.12 3.67
C ARG A 66 4.32 -3.78 2.66
N LEU A 67 3.91 -3.00 1.65
CA LEU A 67 3.04 -3.50 0.59
C LEU A 67 3.78 -4.58 -0.21
N ALA A 68 5.04 -4.36 -0.57
CA ALA A 68 5.84 -5.36 -1.26
C ALA A 68 5.99 -6.65 -0.45
N LEU A 69 6.24 -6.53 0.86
CA LEU A 69 6.34 -7.68 1.76
C LEU A 69 5.01 -8.43 1.96
N LYS A 70 3.87 -7.76 1.81
CA LYS A 70 2.54 -8.41 1.82
C LYS A 70 2.22 -9.07 0.48
N TYR A 71 2.56 -8.40 -0.62
CA TYR A 71 2.18 -8.80 -1.97
C TYR A 71 2.95 -10.03 -2.44
N VAL A 72 4.28 -10.07 -2.27
CA VAL A 72 5.12 -11.15 -2.78
C VAL A 72 4.72 -12.54 -2.26
N PRO A 73 4.46 -12.76 -0.96
CA PRO A 73 4.02 -14.07 -0.48
C PRO A 73 2.62 -14.46 -0.95
N SER A 74 1.76 -13.47 -1.24
CA SER A 74 0.38 -13.69 -1.70
C SER A 74 0.34 -14.03 -3.19
N TYR A 75 1.28 -13.50 -3.98
CA TYR A 75 1.36 -13.64 -5.43
C TYR A 75 2.80 -13.93 -5.89
N PRO A 76 3.42 -15.05 -5.45
CA PRO A 76 4.85 -15.29 -5.64
C PRO A 76 5.25 -15.46 -7.10
N ASP A 77 4.35 -15.96 -7.95
CA ASP A 77 4.62 -16.19 -9.37
C ASP A 77 4.60 -14.89 -10.20
N ASN A 78 4.04 -13.80 -9.65
CA ASN A 78 3.86 -12.52 -10.35
C ASN A 78 5.09 -11.62 -10.27
N VAL A 79 6.05 -11.91 -9.39
CA VAL A 79 7.18 -11.01 -9.09
C VAL A 79 8.51 -11.70 -9.39
N ALA A 80 9.34 -11.08 -10.24
CA ALA A 80 10.65 -11.63 -10.61
C ALA A 80 11.73 -11.21 -9.59
N PRO A 81 12.16 -9.92 -9.52
CA PRO A 81 12.91 -9.39 -8.39
C PRO A 81 12.15 -8.32 -7.60
N VAL A 82 12.47 -8.21 -6.31
CA VAL A 82 12.01 -7.14 -5.42
C VAL A 82 13.18 -6.30 -4.97
N THR A 83 13.04 -4.98 -5.08
CA THR A 83 13.99 -4.01 -4.53
C THR A 83 13.30 -3.20 -3.44
N LEU A 84 13.87 -3.23 -2.23
CA LEU A 84 13.41 -2.42 -1.11
C LEU A 84 14.38 -1.27 -0.88
N ALA A 85 13.86 -0.05 -0.69
CA ALA A 85 14.66 1.14 -0.43
C ALA A 85 14.04 1.94 0.71
N ASP A 86 14.78 2.23 1.78
CA ASP A 86 14.26 2.96 2.94
C ASP A 86 12.87 2.45 3.38
N ALA A 87 12.73 1.13 3.37
CA ALA A 87 11.46 0.45 3.50
C ALA A 87 11.02 0.40 4.96
N SER A 88 9.75 0.70 5.21
CA SER A 88 9.13 0.59 6.53
C SER A 88 8.86 -0.87 6.88
N VAL A 89 9.89 -1.69 7.01
CA VAL A 89 9.77 -3.12 7.31
C VAL A 89 9.44 -3.29 8.80
N ASP A 90 8.16 -3.34 9.14
CA ASP A 90 7.75 -3.55 10.54
C ASP A 90 7.97 -5.02 10.91
N ILE A 91 8.70 -5.27 12.00
CA ILE A 91 8.89 -6.59 12.59
C ILE A 91 8.01 -6.67 13.84
N GLN A 92 6.69 -6.78 13.67
CA GLN A 92 5.67 -7.19 14.66
C GLN A 92 5.67 -6.62 16.10
N ARG A 93 6.56 -5.71 16.52
CA ARG A 93 6.59 -5.15 17.88
C ARG A 93 6.82 -3.65 17.89
N GLY A 94 5.71 -2.91 17.78
CA GLY A 94 5.61 -1.50 18.15
C GLY A 94 4.31 -1.15 18.92
N ALA A 95 3.35 -2.08 19.00
CA ALA A 95 2.01 -1.83 19.55
C ALA A 95 1.76 -2.46 20.94
N GLU A 96 2.81 -2.79 21.72
CA GLU A 96 2.64 -3.23 23.12
C GLU A 96 2.82 -2.11 24.16
N THR A 97 3.17 -0.89 23.76
CA THR A 97 3.21 0.24 24.70
C THR A 97 2.99 1.56 23.97
N MET A 98 1.73 1.99 23.87
CA MET A 98 1.31 3.40 23.90
C MET A 98 -0.16 3.47 24.27
#